data_AF-A0A2E5F221-F1
#
_entry.id   AF-A0A2E5F221-F1
#
_cell.length_a   1.000
_cell.length_b   1.000
_cell.length_c   1.000
_cell.angle_alpha   90.00
_cell.angle_beta   90.00
_cell.angle_gamma   90.00
#
_symmetry.space_group_name_H-M   'P 1'
#
loop_
_entity.id
_entity.type
_entity.pdbx_description
1 polymer ?
#
loop_
_entity_poly.entity_id
_entity_poly.type
_entity_poly.pdbx_seq_one_letter_code
_entity_poly.pdbx_strand_id
1 'polypeptide(L)'
;MKFHRSDLPGIIFAILAPAGMVLLILASYEIWDHHGTPLLGMIAGNIAAGAGILAAFSRFIEKWDAIITFLLLIAISVITVLTFQGIEYTSNPYYTLIKWVGVFGFLGFNVSVILQLLRNGLEPALNRRDERSATKDN
;
A
#
# COMPACT_ATOMS: atom_id res chain seq x y z
N MET A 1 9.38 -1.26 -24.01
CA MET A 1 10.05 -1.02 -22.71
C MET A 1 10.66 -2.33 -22.24
N LYS A 2 11.94 -2.39 -21.87
CA LYS A 2 12.57 -3.63 -21.38
C LYS A 2 12.33 -3.71 -19.86
N PHE A 3 11.63 -4.74 -19.40
CA PHE A 3 11.43 -5.00 -17.97
C PHE A 3 12.77 -5.26 -17.28
N HIS A 4 13.03 -4.57 -16.17
CA HIS A 4 14.22 -4.77 -15.37
C HIS A 4 13.89 -5.68 -14.17
N ARG A 5 14.87 -6.42 -13.64
CA ARG A 5 14.64 -7.31 -12.48
C ARG A 5 14.19 -6.54 -11.22
N SER A 6 14.47 -5.24 -11.15
CA SER A 6 13.96 -4.34 -10.11
C SER A 6 12.44 -4.17 -10.13
N ASP A 7 11.78 -4.49 -11.25
CA ASP A 7 10.35 -4.26 -11.45
C ASP A 7 9.51 -5.47 -10.99
N LEU A 8 10.16 -6.64 -10.80
CA LEU A 8 9.53 -7.89 -10.35
C LEU A 8 8.78 -7.75 -9.01
N PRO A 9 9.38 -7.16 -7.95
CA PRO A 9 8.66 -6.94 -6.70
C PRO A 9 7.40 -6.09 -6.90
N GLY A 10 7.50 -5.03 -7.69
CA GLY A 10 6.36 -4.17 -8.05
C GLY A 10 5.24 -4.90 -8.76
N ILE A 11 5.58 -5.77 -9.72
CA ILE A 11 4.60 -6.56 -10.48
C ILE A 11 3.90 -7.58 -9.57
N ILE A 12 4.66 -8.28 -8.71
CA ILE A 12 4.09 -9.21 -7.74
C ILE A 12 3.13 -8.49 -6.81
N PHE A 13 3.52 -7.30 -6.32
CA PHE A 13 2.65 -6.45 -5.51
C PHE A 13 1.39 -5.99 -6.25
N ALA A 14 1.52 -5.59 -7.51
CA ALA A 14 0.38 -5.16 -8.35
C ALA A 14 -0.70 -6.25 -8.47
N ILE A 15 -0.27 -7.52 -8.51
CA ILE A 15 -1.15 -8.67 -8.73
C ILE A 15 -1.76 -9.12 -7.40
N LEU A 16 -0.93 -9.31 -6.37
CA LEU A 16 -1.35 -9.97 -5.13
C LEU A 16 -1.95 -9.00 -4.11
N ALA A 17 -1.44 -7.77 -4.02
CA ALA A 17 -1.88 -6.84 -2.99
C ALA A 17 -3.34 -6.38 -3.15
N PRO A 18 -3.87 -6.13 -4.37
CA PRO A 18 -5.28 -5.77 -4.50
C PRO A 18 -6.22 -6.88 -4.06
N ALA A 19 -5.98 -8.10 -4.54
CA ALA A 19 -6.79 -9.25 -4.18
C ALA A 19 -6.73 -9.51 -2.67
N GLY A 20 -5.52 -9.46 -2.08
CA GLY A 20 -5.33 -9.65 -0.64
C GLY A 20 -6.02 -8.57 0.21
N MET A 21 -5.93 -7.30 -0.18
CA MET A 21 -6.60 -6.21 0.55
C MET A 21 -8.12 -6.26 0.41
N VAL A 22 -8.66 -6.60 -0.76
CA VAL A 22 -10.11 -6.79 -0.93
C VAL A 22 -10.60 -7.92 -0.02
N LEU A 23 -9.90 -9.05 0.02
CA LEU A 23 -10.23 -10.17 0.91
C LEU A 23 -10.17 -9.77 2.38
N LEU A 24 -9.16 -8.99 2.79
CA LEU A 24 -9.05 -8.47 4.16
C LEU A 24 -10.20 -7.53 4.52
N ILE A 25 -10.66 -6.68 3.60
CA ILE A 25 -11.79 -5.79 3.85
C ILE A 25 -13.11 -6.57 3.94
N LEU A 26 -13.33 -7.50 3.01
CA LEU A 26 -14.51 -8.38 3.04
C LEU A 26 -14.58 -9.17 4.36
N ALA A 27 -13.45 -9.73 4.80
CA ALA A 27 -13.35 -10.45 6.05
C ALA A 27 -13.51 -9.55 7.30
N SER A 28 -12.91 -8.36 7.32
CA SER A 28 -12.90 -7.51 8.53
C SER A 28 -14.20 -6.75 8.79
N TYR A 29 -15.01 -6.52 7.76
CA TYR A 29 -16.31 -5.83 7.87
C TYR A 29 -17.50 -6.76 7.60
N GLU A 30 -17.27 -8.07 7.47
CA GLU A 30 -18.30 -9.09 7.19
C GLU A 30 -19.15 -8.76 5.94
N ILE A 31 -18.57 -8.09 4.96
CA ILE A 31 -19.29 -7.58 3.78
C ILE A 31 -19.44 -8.63 2.67
N TRP A 32 -19.16 -9.90 2.98
CA TRP A 32 -19.22 -11.01 2.03
C TRP A 32 -20.57 -11.08 1.32
N ASP A 33 -21.66 -10.78 2.02
CA ASP A 33 -23.02 -10.90 1.49
C ASP A 33 -23.49 -9.67 0.69
N HIS A 34 -22.70 -8.58 0.61
CA HIS A 34 -23.07 -7.36 -0.12
C HIS A 34 -22.84 -7.46 -1.63
N HIS A 35 -23.31 -8.53 -2.28
CA HIS A 35 -23.13 -8.71 -3.72
C HIS A 35 -23.88 -7.64 -4.54
N GLY A 36 -23.26 -7.16 -5.62
CA GLY A 36 -23.89 -6.25 -6.59
C GLY A 36 -23.98 -4.77 -6.16
N THR A 37 -23.32 -4.37 -5.07
CA THR A 37 -23.33 -2.97 -4.62
C THR A 37 -22.24 -2.14 -5.33
N PRO A 38 -22.53 -0.89 -5.76
CA PRO A 38 -21.52 0.02 -6.28
C PRO A 38 -20.36 0.28 -5.28
N LEU A 39 -20.65 0.15 -3.98
CA LEU A 39 -19.69 0.33 -2.90
C LEU A 39 -18.50 -0.62 -3.00
N LEU A 40 -18.73 -1.93 -3.21
CA LEU A 40 -17.64 -2.91 -3.37
C LEU A 40 -16.78 -2.63 -4.60
N GLY A 41 -17.41 -2.23 -5.70
CA GLY A 41 -16.70 -1.81 -6.91
C GLY A 41 -15.79 -0.61 -6.68
N MET A 42 -16.27 0.41 -5.95
CA MET A 42 -15.45 1.58 -5.59
C MET A 42 -14.30 1.23 -4.65
N ILE A 43 -14.52 0.34 -3.67
CA ILE A 43 -13.48 -0.10 -2.74
C ILE A 43 -12.40 -0.87 -3.48
N ALA A 44 -12.79 -1.88 -4.28
CA ALA A 44 -11.87 -2.67 -5.08
C ALA A 44 -11.10 -1.81 -6.08
N GLY A 45 -11.77 -0.86 -6.74
CA GLY A 45 -11.17 0.09 -7.67
C GLY A 45 -10.10 0.97 -7.01
N ASN A 46 -10.37 1.53 -5.83
CA ASN A 46 -9.39 2.35 -5.09
C ASN A 46 -8.17 1.53 -4.66
N ILE A 47 -8.37 0.30 -4.19
CA ILE A 47 -7.27 -0.59 -3.82
C ILE A 47 -6.42 -0.93 -5.06
N ALA A 48 -7.08 -1.32 -6.17
CA ALA A 48 -6.40 -1.65 -7.41
C ALA A 48 -5.64 -0.46 -8.00
N ALA A 49 -6.21 0.74 -7.94
CA ALA A 49 -5.53 1.97 -8.33
C ALA A 49 -4.30 2.24 -7.46
N GLY A 50 -4.43 2.13 -6.14
CA GLY A 50 -3.31 2.30 -5.21
C GLY A 50 -2.16 1.33 -5.49
N ALA A 51 -2.48 0.03 -5.66
CA ALA A 51 -1.48 -0.97 -6.01
C ALA A 51 -0.88 -0.77 -7.41
N GLY A 52 -1.69 -0.35 -8.39
CA GLY A 52 -1.25 -0.04 -9.74
C GLY A 52 -0.27 1.13 -9.78
N ILE A 53 -0.53 2.18 -8.99
CA ILE A 53 0.40 3.30 -8.79
C ILE A 53 1.71 2.77 -8.18
N LEU A 54 1.63 2.00 -7.09
CA LEU A 54 2.80 1.42 -6.43
C LEU A 54 3.65 0.55 -7.39
N ALA A 55 2.99 -0.24 -8.24
CA ALA A 55 3.64 -1.05 -9.24
C ALA A 55 4.30 -0.22 -10.35
N ALA A 56 3.59 0.79 -10.87
CA ALA A 56 4.10 1.68 -11.90
C ALA A 56 5.35 2.44 -11.43
N PHE A 57 5.40 2.78 -10.15
CA PHE A 57 6.53 3.48 -9.55
C PHE A 57 7.48 2.59 -8.74
N SER A 58 7.31 1.26 -8.81
CA SER A 58 8.13 0.29 -8.07
C SER A 58 9.62 0.43 -8.33
N ARG A 59 9.99 0.87 -9.54
CA ARG A 59 11.38 1.14 -9.92
C ARG A 59 12.06 2.23 -9.09
N PHE A 60 11.30 3.16 -8.51
CA PHE A 60 11.83 4.23 -7.67
C PHE A 60 11.93 3.84 -6.19
N ILE A 61 11.45 2.65 -5.84
CA ILE A 61 11.51 2.11 -4.49
C ILE A 61 12.84 1.37 -4.34
N GLU A 62 13.73 1.94 -3.53
CA GLU A 62 15.02 1.33 -3.22
C GLU A 62 14.95 0.50 -1.93
N LYS A 63 14.19 0.97 -0.93
CA LYS A 63 14.09 0.35 0.39
C LYS A 63 12.82 -0.49 0.51
N TRP A 64 12.81 -1.62 -0.20
CA TRP A 64 11.73 -2.59 -0.12
C TRP A 64 11.55 -3.17 1.28
N ASP A 65 12.62 -3.29 2.07
CA ASP A 65 12.56 -3.82 3.44
C ASP A 65 11.61 -3.01 4.33
N ALA A 66 11.62 -1.68 4.22
CA ALA A 66 10.74 -0.82 4.99
C ALA A 66 9.27 -1.03 4.61
N ILE A 67 8.99 -1.14 3.31
CA ILE A 67 7.65 -1.36 2.78
C ILE A 67 7.11 -2.72 3.21
N ILE A 68 7.92 -3.78 3.07
CA ILE A 68 7.58 -5.13 3.49
C ILE A 68 7.34 -5.18 5.00
N THR A 69 8.17 -4.50 5.79
CA THR A 69 8.01 -4.43 7.26
C THR A 69 6.67 -3.81 7.64
N PHE A 70 6.29 -2.68 7.04
CA PHE A 70 4.99 -2.06 7.34
C PHE A 70 3.83 -2.93 6.87
N LEU A 71 3.93 -3.59 5.72
CA LEU A 71 2.90 -4.50 5.25
C LEU A 71 2.72 -5.71 6.16
N LEU A 72 3.82 -6.31 6.61
CA LEU A 72 3.77 -7.40 7.58
C LEU A 72 3.17 -6.94 8.90
N LEU A 73 3.52 -5.75 9.38
CA LEU A 73 2.92 -5.16 10.58
C LEU A 73 1.40 -5.00 10.43
N ILE A 74 0.94 -4.49 9.29
CA ILE A 74 -0.49 -4.33 8.99
C ILE A 74 -1.17 -5.71 8.93
N ALA A 75 -0.60 -6.67 8.20
CA ALA A 75 -1.15 -8.01 8.06
C ALA A 75 -1.29 -8.71 9.42
N ILE A 76 -0.25 -8.66 10.26
CA ILE A 76 -0.26 -9.23 11.62
C ILE A 76 -1.30 -8.51 12.48
N SER A 77 -1.40 -7.18 12.40
CA SER A 77 -2.42 -6.41 13.12
C SER A 77 -3.82 -6.87 12.73
N VAL A 78 -4.13 -7.01 11.44
CA VAL A 78 -5.46 -7.44 10.99
C VAL A 78 -5.76 -8.89 11.39
N ILE A 79 -4.82 -9.82 11.19
CA ILE A 79 -5.00 -11.23 11.62
C ILE A 79 -5.28 -11.30 13.12
N THR A 80 -4.57 -10.51 13.91
CA THR A 80 -4.79 -10.45 15.37
C THR A 80 -6.17 -9.88 15.67
N VAL A 81 -6.60 -8.79 15.03
CA VAL A 81 -7.96 -8.22 15.21
C VAL A 81 -9.04 -9.25 14.86
N LEU A 82 -8.90 -9.97 13.74
CA LEU A 82 -9.84 -11.02 13.33
C LEU A 82 -9.88 -12.17 14.35
N THR A 83 -8.72 -12.54 14.90
CA THR A 83 -8.64 -13.58 15.93
C THR A 83 -9.38 -13.14 17.18
N PHE A 84 -9.17 -11.90 17.65
CA PHE A 84 -9.86 -11.33 18.81
C PHE A 84 -11.39 -11.23 18.59
N GLN A 85 -11.83 -10.91 17.36
CA GLN A 85 -13.25 -10.93 17.00
C GLN A 85 -13.83 -12.35 17.09
N GLY A 86 -13.13 -13.36 16.55
CA GLY A 86 -13.59 -14.75 16.55
C GLY A 86 -13.71 -15.39 17.94
N ILE A 87 -12.97 -14.88 18.93
CA ILE A 87 -13.08 -15.31 20.35
C ILE A 87 -13.95 -14.35 21.19
N GLU A 88 -14.73 -13.47 20.55
CA GLU A 88 -15.62 -12.47 21.18
C GLU A 88 -14.92 -11.54 22.19
N TYR A 89 -13.59 -11.38 22.07
CA TYR A 89 -12.75 -10.65 23.03
C TYR A 89 -12.61 -9.17 22.64
N THR A 90 -13.73 -8.55 22.26
CA THR A 90 -13.80 -7.21 21.65
C THR A 90 -13.78 -6.06 22.68
N SER A 91 -14.07 -6.35 23.95
CA SER A 91 -14.09 -5.37 25.04
C SER A 91 -12.70 -5.07 25.63
N ASN A 92 -11.68 -5.83 25.25
CA ASN A 92 -10.33 -5.68 25.80
C ASN A 92 -9.62 -4.43 25.21
N PRO A 93 -8.95 -3.58 26.03
CA PRO A 93 -8.19 -2.42 25.52
C PRO A 93 -7.09 -2.78 24.51
N TYR A 94 -6.51 -3.99 24.57
CA TYR A 94 -5.54 -4.47 23.59
C TYR A 94 -6.14 -4.59 22.19
N TYR A 95 -7.42 -4.93 22.06
CA TYR A 95 -8.11 -4.99 20.77
C TYR A 95 -8.10 -3.63 20.07
N THR A 96 -8.42 -2.56 20.81
CA THR A 96 -8.36 -1.18 20.31
C THR A 96 -6.92 -0.76 20.02
N LEU A 97 -5.96 -1.12 20.88
CA LEU A 97 -4.55 -0.80 20.67
C LEU A 97 -3.99 -1.45 19.39
N ILE A 98 -4.32 -2.70 19.12
CA ILE A 98 -3.89 -3.41 17.91
C ILE A 98 -4.44 -2.73 16.65
N LYS A 99 -5.69 -2.25 16.66
CA LYS A 99 -6.24 -1.45 15.56
C LYS A 99 -5.43 -0.17 15.32
N TRP A 100 -5.07 0.54 16.39
CA TRP A 100 -4.21 1.73 16.28
C TRP A 100 -2.83 1.40 15.72
N VAL A 101 -2.21 0.29 16.14
CA VAL A 101 -0.96 -0.19 15.55
C VAL A 101 -1.12 -0.42 14.04
N GLY A 102 -2.22 -1.01 13.60
CA GLY A 102 -2.54 -1.17 12.18
C GLY A 102 -2.66 0.16 11.44
N VAL A 103 -3.35 1.15 12.02
CA VAL A 103 -3.50 2.51 11.46
C VAL A 103 -2.15 3.21 11.34
N PHE A 104 -1.33 3.19 12.39
CA PHE A 104 0.01 3.80 12.35
C PHE A 104 0.95 3.05 11.39
N GLY A 105 0.83 1.72 11.29
CA GLY A 105 1.55 0.92 10.30
C GLY A 105 1.18 1.33 8.87
N PHE A 106 -0.12 1.52 8.60
CA PHE A 106 -0.61 2.00 7.31
C PHE A 106 -0.13 3.42 7.00
N LEU A 107 -0.14 4.33 7.98
CA LEU A 107 0.41 5.67 7.80
C LEU A 107 1.91 5.61 7.47
N GLY A 108 2.69 4.83 8.23
CA GLY A 108 4.12 4.63 8.00
C GLY A 108 4.43 4.05 6.61
N PHE A 109 3.63 3.07 6.17
CA PHE A 109 3.69 2.55 4.81
C PHE A 109 3.50 3.65 3.76
N ASN A 110 2.42 4.43 3.85
CA ASN A 110 2.11 5.48 2.87
C ASN A 110 3.19 6.56 2.83
N VAL A 111 3.64 7.03 3.99
CA VAL A 111 4.72 8.02 4.09
C VAL A 111 6.01 7.48 3.50
N SER A 112 6.38 6.23 3.82
CA SER A 112 7.60 5.59 3.29
C SER A 112 7.57 5.48 1.76
N VAL A 113 6.44 5.05 1.20
CA VAL A 113 6.25 4.97 -0.26
C VAL A 113 6.38 6.35 -0.87
N ILE A 114 5.60 7.34 -0.40
CA ILE A 114 5.60 8.71 -0.95
C ILE A 114 7.00 9.33 -0.88
N LEU A 115 7.70 9.23 0.24
CA LEU A 115 9.04 9.80 0.38
C LEU A 115 10.04 9.16 -0.58
N GLN A 116 9.96 7.85 -0.80
CA GLN A 116 10.82 7.17 -1.78
C GLN A 116 10.50 7.62 -3.21
N LEU A 117 9.22 7.78 -3.54
CA LEU A 117 8.80 8.29 -4.85
C LEU A 117 9.27 9.73 -5.11
N LEU A 118 9.15 10.59 -4.10
CA LEU A 118 9.59 11.98 -4.20
C LEU A 118 11.11 12.06 -4.37
N ARG A 119 11.87 11.38 -3.51
CA ARG A 119 13.33 11.44 -3.48
C ARG A 119 14.00 10.78 -4.69
N ASN A 120 13.49 9.63 -5.10
CA ASN A 120 14.15 8.82 -6.14
C ASN A 120 13.55 9.03 -7.53
N GLY A 121 12.31 9.54 -7.60
CA GLY A 121 11.61 9.78 -8.86
C GLY A 121 11.47 11.26 -9.19
N LEU A 122 10.80 12.03 -8.33
CA LEU A 122 10.43 13.42 -8.62
C LEU A 122 11.62 14.36 -8.60
N GLU A 123 12.44 14.33 -7.54
CA GLU A 123 13.59 15.22 -7.37
C GLU A 123 14.60 15.10 -8.54
N PRO A 124 15.02 13.89 -8.98
CA PRO A 124 15.87 13.74 -10.16
C PRO A 124 15.21 14.22 -11.46
N ALA A 125 13.89 14.07 -11.59
CA ALA A 125 13.17 14.54 -12.76
C ALA A 125 13.09 16.07 -12.84
N LEU A 126 12.91 16.74 -11.69
CA LEU A 126 12.93 18.20 -11.57
C LEU A 126 14.33 18.75 -11.87
N ASN A 127 15.38 18.19 -11.27
CA ASN A 127 16.75 18.64 -11.52
C ASN A 127 17.14 18.55 -13.01
N ARG A 128 16.78 17.45 -13.68
CA ARG A 128 17.01 17.31 -15.14
C ARG A 128 16.22 18.32 -15.98
N ARG A 129 15.03 18.73 -15.51
CA ARG A 129 14.23 19.74 -16.20
C ARG A 129 14.85 21.13 -16.04
N ASP A 130 15.35 21.43 -14.85
CA ASP A 130 16.01 22.71 -14.56
C ASP A 130 17.32 22.85 -15.35
N GLU A 131 18.13 21.79 -15.40
CA GLU A 131 19.34 21.72 -16.25
C GLU A 131 19.02 21.98 -17.74
N ARG A 132 17.96 21.35 -18.27
CA ARG A 132 17.53 21.56 -19.66
C ARG A 132 17.03 22.98 -19.92
N SER A 133 16.43 23.62 -18.93
CA SER A 133 15.93 24.99 -19.05
C SER A 133 17.09 25.98 -19.02
N ALA A 134 18.04 25.80 -18.09
CA ALA A 134 19.26 26.60 -18.01
C ALA A 134 20.16 26.51 -19.26
N THR A 135 20.11 25.39 -19.98
CA THR A 135 20.86 25.22 -21.25
C THR A 135 20.17 25.89 -22.45
N LYS A 136 18.87 26.21 -22.36
CA LYS A 136 18.12 26.89 -23.43
C LYS A 136 18.21 28.41 -23.36
N ASP A 137 18.49 28.95 -22.18
CA ASP A 137 18.58 30.39 -21.92
C ASP A 137 20.03 30.92 -22.10
N ASN A 138 21.00 30.05 -22.39
CA ASN A 138 22.38 30.38 -22.78
C ASN A 138 22.59 30.11 -24.28
#